data_AF-A0A6I7LRU7-F1
#
_entry.id   AF-A0A6I7LRU7-F1
#
_cell.length_a   1.000
_cell.length_b   1.000
_cell.length_c   1.000
_cell.angle_alpha   90.00
_cell.angle_beta   90.00
_cell.angle_gamma   90.00
#
_symmetry.space_group_name_H-M   'P 1'
#
loop_
_entity.id
_entity.type
_entity.pdbx_description
1 polymer ?
#
loop_
_entity_poly.entity_id
_entity_poly.type
_entity_poly.pdbx_seq_one_letter_code
_entity_poly.pdbx_strand_id
1 'polypeptide(L)'
;MTAQKAAKKRFKDFESALNRLEEITGKLESGEATLEESIALYTEGVEIAAFCSQKLSEAEKKIMILKKKNAELVEVPFGDDGAEEIAESADESE
;
A
#
# COMPACT_ATOMS: atom_id res chain seq x y z
N MET A 1 -15.60 12.08 3.40
CA MET A 1 -14.38 12.83 3.80
C MET A 1 -14.07 12.81 5.30
N THR A 2 -14.89 12.18 6.16
CA THR A 2 -14.75 12.22 7.62
C THR A 2 -13.77 11.20 8.22
N ALA A 3 -13.67 9.97 7.68
CA ALA A 3 -12.77 8.92 8.19
C ALA A 3 -11.27 9.25 7.98
N GLN A 4 -10.93 9.86 6.84
CA GLN A 4 -9.54 10.13 6.43
C GLN A 4 -8.81 11.14 7.34
N LYS A 5 -9.57 12.03 8.00
CA LYS A 5 -8.99 13.06 8.90
C LYS A 5 -8.70 12.50 10.30
N ALA A 6 -9.37 11.43 10.72
CA ALA A 6 -9.19 10.79 12.02
C ALA A 6 -7.98 9.84 12.04
N ALA A 7 -7.83 8.98 11.03
CA ALA A 7 -6.72 8.03 10.92
C ALA A 7 -5.34 8.74 10.82
N LYS A 8 -5.26 9.82 10.04
CA LYS A 8 -4.04 10.63 9.90
C LYS A 8 -3.58 11.32 11.19
N LYS A 9 -4.47 11.48 12.19
CA LYS A 9 -4.14 12.06 13.50
C LYS A 9 -3.55 11.01 14.46
N ARG A 10 -3.75 9.71 14.19
CA ARG A 10 -3.35 8.62 15.08
C ARG A 10 -1.98 8.04 14.78
N PHE A 11 -1.57 7.99 13.50
CA PHE A 11 -0.27 7.42 13.09
C PHE A 11 0.63 8.46 12.42
N LYS A 12 1.91 8.45 12.80
CA LYS A 12 2.91 9.41 12.28
C LYS A 12 3.41 9.03 10.88
N ASP A 13 3.52 7.73 10.61
CA ASP A 13 4.09 7.15 9.39
C ASP A 13 3.42 5.82 9.01
N PHE A 14 3.78 5.30 7.83
CA PHE A 14 3.24 4.06 7.26
C PHE A 14 3.61 2.84 8.09
N GLU A 15 4.88 2.71 8.48
CA GLU A 15 5.40 1.56 9.24
C GLU A 15 4.66 1.39 10.58
N SER A 16 4.44 2.49 11.30
CA SER A 16 3.69 2.46 12.57
C SER A 16 2.24 2.04 12.38
N ALA A 17 1.61 2.46 11.27
CA ALA A 17 0.24 2.08 10.95
C ALA A 17 0.15 0.61 10.55
N LEU A 18 1.09 0.11 9.75
CA LEU A 18 1.16 -1.28 9.33
C LEU A 18 1.37 -2.22 10.51
N ASN A 19 2.33 -1.93 11.39
CA ASN A 19 2.56 -2.73 12.61
C ASN A 19 1.28 -2.84 13.46
N ARG A 20 0.54 -1.73 13.61
CA ARG A 20 -0.72 -1.76 14.35
C ARG A 20 -1.79 -2.61 13.66
N LEU A 21 -1.85 -2.59 12.33
CA LEU A 21 -2.77 -3.42 11.56
C LEU A 21 -2.45 -4.91 11.74
N GLU A 22 -1.17 -5.27 11.78
CA GLU A 22 -0.70 -6.64 12.04
C GLU A 22 -1.07 -7.11 13.46
N GLU A 23 -0.92 -6.24 14.48
CA GLU A 23 -1.38 -6.55 15.83
C GLU A 23 -2.90 -6.81 15.89
N ILE A 24 -3.68 -5.98 15.19
CA ILE A 24 -5.14 -6.11 15.15
C ILE A 24 -5.55 -7.42 14.49
N THR A 25 -4.98 -7.71 13.31
CA THR A 25 -5.27 -8.95 12.57
C THR A 25 -4.89 -10.18 13.39
N GLY A 26 -3.70 -10.19 14.01
CA GLY A 26 -3.30 -11.29 14.91
C GLY A 26 -4.26 -11.49 16.09
N LYS A 27 -4.78 -10.41 16.70
CA LYS A 27 -5.79 -10.51 17.76
C LYS A 27 -7.12 -11.06 17.26
N LEU A 28 -7.59 -10.60 16.10
CA LEU A 28 -8.84 -11.10 15.52
C LEU A 28 -8.73 -12.58 15.12
N GLU A 29 -7.59 -12.99 14.58
CA GLU A 29 -7.32 -14.38 14.18
C GLU A 29 -7.16 -15.33 15.37
N SER A 30 -6.67 -14.84 16.51
CA SER A 30 -6.57 -15.64 17.73
C SER A 30 -7.93 -16.14 18.26
N GLY A 31 -9.01 -15.41 17.95
CA GLY A 31 -10.35 -15.69 18.47
C GLY A 31 -10.53 -15.41 19.97
N GLU A 32 -9.53 -14.79 20.63
CA GLU A 32 -9.58 -14.47 22.06
C GLU A 32 -10.40 -13.21 22.37
N ALA A 33 -10.66 -12.38 21.35
CA ALA A 33 -11.43 -11.14 21.50
C ALA A 33 -12.93 -11.44 21.67
N THR A 34 -13.58 -10.74 22.58
CA THR A 34 -15.04 -10.72 22.67
C THR A 34 -15.65 -10.12 21.40
N LEU A 35 -16.97 -10.30 21.20
CA LEU A 35 -17.67 -9.73 20.05
C LEU A 35 -17.53 -8.20 19.97
N GLU A 36 -17.69 -7.52 21.10
CA GLU A 36 -17.57 -6.06 21.18
C GLU A 36 -16.14 -5.58 20.88
N GLU A 37 -15.13 -6.27 21.41
CA GLU A 37 -13.74 -6.00 21.07
C GLU A 37 -13.45 -6.27 19.61
N SER A 38 -13.99 -7.34 19.04
CA SER A 38 -13.81 -7.70 17.63
C SER A 38 -14.38 -6.62 16.71
N ILE A 39 -15.55 -6.07 17.03
CA ILE A 39 -16.16 -4.96 16.27
C ILE A 39 -15.29 -3.69 16.37
N ALA A 40 -14.77 -3.39 17.56
CA ALA A 40 -13.89 -2.24 17.77
C ALA A 40 -12.57 -2.38 16.99
N LEU A 41 -11.92 -3.54 17.10
CA LEU A 41 -10.68 -3.89 16.40
C LEU A 41 -10.87 -3.85 14.89
N TYR A 42 -11.96 -4.40 14.36
CA TYR A 42 -12.28 -4.35 12.94
C TYR A 42 -12.44 -2.90 12.45
N THR A 43 -13.17 -2.08 13.20
CA THR A 43 -13.39 -0.67 12.85
C THR A 43 -12.06 0.10 12.83
N GLU A 44 -11.21 -0.11 13.83
CA GLU A 44 -9.85 0.46 13.87
C GLU A 44 -9.02 -0.01 12.68
N GLY A 45 -9.05 -1.32 12.37
CA GLY A 45 -8.31 -1.91 11.26
C GLY A 45 -8.70 -1.33 9.89
N VAL A 46 -9.99 -1.11 9.64
CA VAL A 46 -10.48 -0.49 8.40
C VAL A 46 -9.96 0.95 8.25
N GLU A 47 -9.95 1.74 9.33
CA GLU A 47 -9.39 3.10 9.30
C GLU A 47 -7.89 3.11 8.99
N ILE A 48 -7.14 2.18 9.58
CA ILE A 48 -5.72 2.01 9.36
C ILE A 48 -5.43 1.57 7.92
N ALA A 49 -6.15 0.57 7.41
CA ALA A 49 -6.00 0.09 6.05
C ALA A 49 -6.24 1.21 5.02
N ALA A 50 -7.25 2.06 5.24
CA ALA A 50 -7.50 3.23 4.41
C ALA A 50 -6.35 4.24 4.44
N PHE A 51 -5.74 4.46 5.61
CA PHE A 51 -4.55 5.31 5.74
C PHE A 51 -3.34 4.73 4.98
N CYS A 52 -3.07 3.43 5.13
CA CYS A 52 -1.99 2.74 4.44
C CYS A 52 -2.16 2.81 2.91
N SER A 53 -3.36 2.54 2.39
CA SER A 53 -3.67 2.65 0.96
C SER A 53 -3.44 4.07 0.43
N GLN A 54 -3.85 5.10 1.18
CA GLN A 54 -3.59 6.48 0.80
C GLN A 54 -2.08 6.77 0.72
N LYS A 55 -1.29 6.29 1.68
CA LYS A 55 0.16 6.49 1.68
C LYS A 55 0.84 5.82 0.50
N LEU A 56 0.42 4.61 0.14
CA LEU A 56 0.90 3.91 -1.04
C LEU A 56 0.55 4.68 -2.33
N SER A 57 -0.69 5.16 -2.46
CA SER A 57 -1.09 5.98 -3.61
C SER A 57 -0.32 7.31 -3.71
N GLU A 58 -0.03 7.95 -2.58
CA GLU A 58 0.82 9.15 -2.54
C GLU A 58 2.25 8.85 -3.00
N ALA A 59 2.80 7.69 -2.62
CA ALA A 59 4.15 7.26 -3.02
C ALA A 59 4.20 6.92 -4.52
N GLU A 60 3.24 6.16 -5.02
CA GLU A 60 3.10 5.80 -6.44
C GLU A 60 3.06 7.05 -7.33
N LYS A 61 2.24 8.04 -6.97
CA LYS A 61 2.16 9.32 -7.71
C LYS A 61 3.50 10.06 -7.75
N LYS A 62 4.25 10.05 -6.64
CA LYS A 62 5.59 10.67 -6.61
C LYS A 62 6.55 9.96 -7.55
N ILE A 63 6.53 8.63 -7.57
CA ILE A 63 7.33 7.82 -8.50
C ILE A 63 6.94 8.15 -9.94
N MET A 64 5.63 8.21 -10.28
CA MET A 64 5.17 8.58 -11.62
C MET A 64 5.66 9.97 -12.05
N ILE A 65 5.64 10.96 -11.16
CA ILE A 65 6.15 12.30 -11.46
C ILE A 65 7.66 12.27 -11.73
N LEU A 66 8.42 11.49 -10.95
CA LEU A 66 9.85 11.31 -11.16
C LEU A 66 10.15 10.60 -12.48
N LYS A 67 9.37 9.55 -12.83
CA LYS A 67 9.44 8.85 -14.12
C LYS A 67 9.21 9.79 -15.31
N LYS A 68 8.17 10.64 -15.26
CA LYS A 68 7.90 11.62 -16.34
C LYS A 68 9.02 12.66 -16.52
N LYS A 69 9.80 12.93 -15.48
CA LYS A 69 10.91 13.90 -15.52
C LYS A 69 12.19 13.29 -16.11
N ASN A 70 12.34 11.96 -16.08
CA ASN A 70 13.51 11.24 -16.56
C ASN A 70 13.07 10.31 -17.71
N ALA A 71 13.15 10.81 -18.95
CA ALA A 71 12.43 10.35 -20.14
C ALA A 71 12.57 8.87 -20.59
N GLU A 72 13.13 7.96 -19.78
CA GLU A 72 13.29 6.55 -20.12
C GLU A 72 13.20 5.68 -18.86
N LEU A 73 12.00 5.30 -18.41
CA LEU A 73 11.80 4.11 -17.56
C LEU A 73 10.40 3.54 -17.80
N VAL A 74 10.36 2.32 -18.34
CA VAL A 74 9.14 1.57 -18.68
C VAL A 74 8.31 1.30 -17.42
N GLU A 75 6.98 1.46 -17.52
CA GLU A 75 6.05 1.11 -16.45
C GLU A 75 5.72 -0.38 -16.51
N VAL A 76 5.97 -1.09 -15.40
CA VAL A 76 5.37 -2.39 -15.12
C VAL A 76 4.48 -2.27 -13.88
N PRO A 77 3.25 -2.81 -13.92
CA PRO A 77 2.35 -2.81 -12.77
C PRO A 77 2.94 -3.64 -11.62
N PHE A 78 2.84 -3.14 -10.40
CA PHE A 78 3.22 -3.88 -9.20
C PHE A 78 2.19 -4.98 -8.96
N GLY A 79 2.49 -6.20 -9.40
CA GLY A 79 1.61 -7.37 -9.25
C GLY A 79 1.62 -8.36 -10.41
N ASP A 80 2.43 -8.17 -11.44
CA ASP A 80 2.59 -9.12 -12.55
C ASP A 80 3.89 -9.94 -12.38
N ASP A 81 3.86 -10.92 -11.48
CA ASP A 81 4.81 -12.03 -11.52
C ASP A 81 4.44 -12.93 -12.72
N GLY A 82 4.83 -12.57 -13.95
CA GLY A 82 4.50 -13.39 -15.10
C GLY A 82 4.83 -12.88 -16.50
N ALA A 83 6.12 -12.86 -16.84
CA ALA A 83 6.68 -13.12 -18.19
C ALA A 83 6.15 -12.32 -19.40
N GLU A 84 6.99 -11.44 -19.98
CA GLU A 84 7.60 -11.64 -21.31
C GLU A 84 8.39 -10.40 -21.81
N GLU A 85 9.56 -10.72 -22.36
CA GLU A 85 10.35 -10.01 -23.37
C GLU A 85 10.91 -8.61 -23.07
N ILE A 86 12.04 -8.60 -22.35
CA ILE A 86 13.14 -7.72 -22.76
C ILE A 86 13.65 -8.23 -24.12
N ALA A 87 13.06 -7.75 -25.21
CA ALA A 87 13.63 -7.95 -26.54
C ALA A 87 15.02 -7.31 -26.56
N GLU A 88 16.01 -8.20 -26.44
CA GLU A 88 17.43 -7.95 -26.58
C GLU A 88 17.69 -7.24 -27.91
N SER A 89 18.56 -6.25 -27.85
CA SER A 89 19.13 -5.51 -28.96
C SER A 89 19.52 -6.42 -30.14
N ALA A 90 18.96 -6.14 -31.32
CA ALA A 90 19.57 -6.50 -32.60
C ALA A 90 19.97 -5.22 -33.34
N ASP A 91 21.22 -4.83 -33.12
CA ASP A 91 22.05 -4.18 -34.13
C ASP A 91 22.20 -5.14 -35.32
N GLU A 92 21.82 -4.73 -36.53
CA GLU A 92 22.57 -4.96 -37.77
C GLU A 92 21.84 -4.34 -38.99
N SER A 93 22.40 -3.21 -39.44
CA SER A 93 22.64 -2.79 -40.84
C SER A 93 21.60 -3.02 -41.95
N GLU A 94 21.18 -1.91 -42.57
CA GLU A 94 21.27 -1.67 -44.04
C GLU A 94 21.64 -0.21 -44.32
#